data_AF-X0XX70-F1
#
_entry.id   AF-X0XX70-F1
#
_cell.length_a   1.000
_cell.length_b   1.000
_cell.length_c   1.000
_cell.angle_alpha   90.00
_cell.angle_beta   90.00
_cell.angle_gamma   90.00
#
_symmetry.space_group_name_H-M   'P 1'
#
loop_
_entity.id
_entity.type
_entity.pdbx_description
1 polymer ?
#
loop_
_entity_poly.entity_id
_entity_poly.type
_entity_poly.pdbx_seq_one_letter_code
_entity_poly.pdbx_strand_id
1 'polypeptide(L)'
;MASVQKGGLAQRLDLQAGDRLIAINGHILRDVIDFHFYAAEEELELEIERGRQRLFYRVQREYGEELGLHFTDDVFDGLRRCDNRCAFCFVDQMPPGMRHSLYVKDDDYRYSFLHGNFITLSNWTEEDWERVAEQHLSPLYIS
;
A
#
# COMPACT_ATOMS: atom_id res chain seq x y z
N MET A 1 2.41 10.40 -5.13
CA MET A 1 2.67 10.96 -3.79
C MET A 1 1.81 12.18 -3.59
N ALA A 2 1.12 12.27 -2.44
CA ALA A 2 0.15 13.32 -2.12
C ALA A 2 0.84 14.58 -1.57
N SER A 3 1.90 14.42 -0.77
CA SER A 3 2.69 15.52 -0.23
C SER A 3 4.10 15.08 0.15
N VAL A 4 4.99 16.06 0.31
CA VAL A 4 6.37 15.90 0.76
C VAL A 4 6.58 16.75 2.01
N GLN A 5 7.07 16.13 3.09
CA GLN A 5 7.35 16.80 4.36
C GLN A 5 8.60 17.68 4.26
N LYS A 6 8.55 18.85 4.89
CA LYS A 6 9.71 19.74 5.00
C LYS A 6 10.75 19.15 5.96
N GLY A 7 12.01 19.19 5.57
CA GLY A 7 13.15 18.70 6.35
C GLY A 7 13.39 17.19 6.25
N GLY A 8 12.63 16.46 5.43
CA GLY A 8 12.81 15.03 5.21
C GLY A 8 13.64 14.70 3.97
N LEU A 9 13.96 13.40 3.82
CA LEU A 9 14.76 12.87 2.70
C LEU A 9 14.18 13.26 1.33
N ALA A 10 12.87 13.18 1.18
CA ALA A 10 12.19 13.52 -0.06
C ALA A 10 12.41 14.97 -0.49
N GLN A 11 12.53 15.92 0.45
CA GLN A 11 12.84 17.31 0.11
C GLN A 11 14.30 17.45 -0.35
N ARG A 12 15.25 16.76 0.30
CA ARG A 12 16.68 16.76 -0.11
C ARG A 12 16.85 16.25 -1.54
N LEU A 13 16.01 15.30 -1.95
CA LEU A 13 15.99 14.72 -3.30
C LEU A 13 15.16 15.53 -4.32
N ASP A 14 14.61 16.68 -3.91
CA ASP A 14 13.71 17.51 -4.73
C ASP A 14 12.52 16.71 -5.29
N LEU A 15 11.98 15.78 -4.50
CA LEU A 15 10.73 15.10 -4.80
C LEU A 15 9.56 16.06 -4.58
N GLN A 16 8.55 15.93 -5.43
CA GLN A 16 7.43 16.85 -5.48
C GLN A 16 6.10 16.11 -5.35
N ALA A 17 5.06 16.81 -4.90
CA ALA A 17 3.71 16.27 -4.97
C ALA A 17 3.36 15.97 -6.44
N GLY A 18 2.75 14.82 -6.69
CA GLY A 18 2.47 14.31 -8.04
C GLY A 18 3.53 13.36 -8.61
N ASP A 19 4.75 13.34 -8.06
CA ASP A 19 5.71 12.27 -8.37
C ASP A 19 5.18 10.92 -7.87
N ARG A 20 5.51 9.84 -8.57
CA ARG A 20 5.12 8.46 -8.21
C ARG A 20 6.36 7.67 -7.84
N LEU A 21 6.47 7.27 -6.59
CA LEU A 21 7.48 6.30 -6.17
C LEU A 21 7.06 4.91 -6.67
N ILE A 22 7.88 4.32 -7.54
CA ILE A 22 7.60 3.05 -8.22
C ILE A 22 8.25 1.90 -7.49
N ALA A 23 9.52 2.05 -7.14
CA ALA A 23 10.29 1.00 -6.49
C ALA A 23 11.30 1.55 -5.48
N ILE A 24 11.62 0.72 -4.50
CA ILE A 24 12.73 0.90 -3.55
C ILE A 24 13.61 -0.34 -3.62
N ASN A 25 14.92 -0.17 -3.79
CA ASN A 25 15.90 -1.27 -3.82
C ASN A 25 15.54 -2.36 -4.87
N GLY A 26 14.96 -1.94 -5.99
CA GLY A 26 14.52 -2.85 -7.07
C GLY A 26 13.16 -3.53 -6.82
N HIS A 27 12.53 -3.33 -5.66
CA HIS A 27 11.22 -3.88 -5.35
C HIS A 27 10.11 -2.89 -5.72
N ILE A 28 9.22 -3.31 -6.64
CA ILE A 28 8.04 -2.54 -7.02
C ILE A 28 7.10 -2.44 -5.81
N LEU A 29 6.70 -1.22 -5.47
CA LEU A 29 5.79 -0.98 -4.35
C LEU A 29 4.35 -1.26 -4.76
N ARG A 30 3.69 -2.17 -4.06
CA ARG A 30 2.26 -2.48 -4.25
C ARG A 30 1.36 -1.61 -3.38
N ASP A 31 1.89 -1.14 -2.26
CA ASP A 31 1.15 -0.45 -1.20
C ASP A 31 2.11 0.23 -0.20
N VAL A 32 1.54 0.88 0.81
CA VAL A 32 2.28 1.54 1.89
C VAL A 32 3.04 0.56 2.78
N ILE A 33 2.65 -0.72 2.82
CA ILE A 33 3.36 -1.74 3.60
C ILE A 33 4.73 -2.01 2.96
N ASP A 34 4.76 -2.24 1.63
CA ASP A 34 6.01 -2.37 0.89
C ASP A 34 6.90 -1.13 1.06
N PHE A 35 6.30 0.06 0.99
CA PHE A 35 7.03 1.31 1.23
C PHE A 35 7.72 1.28 2.60
N HIS A 36 6.98 1.01 3.68
CA HIS A 36 7.57 0.98 5.02
C HIS A 36 8.59 -0.14 5.20
N PHE A 37 8.36 -1.29 4.58
CA PHE A 37 9.23 -2.45 4.67
C PHE A 37 10.58 -2.20 3.98
N TYR A 38 10.58 -1.84 2.69
CA TYR A 38 11.81 -1.63 1.93
C TYR A 38 12.50 -0.32 2.27
N ALA A 39 11.76 0.71 2.68
CA ALA A 39 12.37 1.97 3.09
C ALA A 39 13.02 1.89 4.48
N ALA A 40 12.90 0.77 5.21
CA ALA A 40 13.55 0.57 6.50
C ALA A 40 15.08 0.43 6.38
N GLU A 41 15.61 0.09 5.20
CA GLU A 41 17.04 0.01 4.94
C GLU A 41 17.75 1.37 5.01
N GLU A 42 19.06 1.35 5.26
CA GLU A 42 19.88 2.57 5.32
C GLU A 42 20.24 3.08 3.92
N GLU A 43 20.63 2.19 3.01
CA GLU A 43 20.93 2.53 1.63
C GLU A 43 19.68 2.31 0.77
N LEU A 44 19.20 3.38 0.14
CA LEU A 44 18.00 3.36 -0.66
C LEU A 44 18.29 3.71 -2.12
N GLU A 45 17.84 2.84 -3.01
CA GLU A 45 17.70 3.09 -4.44
C GLU A 45 16.23 3.37 -4.74
N LEU A 46 15.90 4.63 -5.01
CA LEU A 46 14.53 5.06 -5.28
C LEU A 46 14.33 5.21 -6.78
N GLU A 47 13.24 4.64 -7.27
CA GLU A 47 12.79 4.81 -8.63
C GLU A 47 11.50 5.64 -8.66
N ILE A 48 11.58 6.81 -9.28
CA ILE A 48 10.49 7.80 -9.31
C ILE A 48 10.02 8.02 -10.75
N GLU A 49 8.72 8.04 -10.97
CA GLU A 49 8.09 8.50 -12.19
C GLU A 49 7.57 9.93 -12.01
N ARG A 50 8.07 10.85 -12.86
CA ARG A 50 7.64 12.25 -12.95
C ARG A 50 7.11 12.50 -14.36
N GLY A 51 5.79 12.43 -14.52
CA GLY A 51 5.14 12.52 -15.83
C GLY A 51 5.55 11.35 -16.74
N ARG A 52 6.39 11.61 -17.75
CA ARG A 52 6.93 10.56 -18.65
C ARG A 52 8.40 10.22 -18.37
N GLN A 53 9.00 10.85 -17.38
CA GLN A 53 10.40 10.67 -17.02
C GLN A 53 10.52 9.68 -15.87
N ARG A 54 11.55 8.84 -15.94
CA ARG A 54 11.94 7.94 -14.85
C ARG A 54 13.25 8.44 -14.27
N LEU A 55 13.23 8.72 -12.97
CA LEU A 55 14.33 9.29 -12.20
C LEU A 55 14.81 8.22 -11.22
N PHE A 56 16.12 8.12 -11.04
CA PHE A 56 16.76 7.18 -10.15
C PHE A 56 17.60 7.95 -9.14
N TYR A 57 17.41 7.64 -7.86
CA TYR A 57 18.16 8.25 -6.78
C TYR A 57 18.81 7.14 -5.97
N ARG A 58 20.09 7.31 -5.63
CA ARG A 58 20.74 6.52 -4.60
C ARG A 58 21.05 7.44 -3.43
N VAL A 59 20.56 7.08 -2.25
CA VAL A 59 20.70 7.92 -1.06
C VAL A 59 20.90 7.05 0.17
N GLN A 60 21.69 7.55 1.12
CA GLN A 60 21.84 6.96 2.43
C GLN A 60 20.95 7.73 3.41
N ARG A 61 20.12 7.01 4.16
CA ARG A 61 19.28 7.54 5.23
C ARG A 61 20.11 7.84 6.45
N GLU A 62 19.85 8.98 7.07
CA GLU A 62 20.37 9.27 8.40
C GLU A 62 19.55 8.53 9.45
N TYR A 63 20.18 8.21 10.59
CA TYR A 63 19.49 7.52 11.67
C TYR A 63 18.31 8.35 12.19
N GLY A 64 17.12 7.75 12.18
CA GLY A 64 15.87 8.42 12.59
C GLY A 64 15.31 9.39 11.55
N GLU A 65 15.89 9.48 10.35
CA GLU A 65 15.36 10.31 9.28
C GLU A 65 14.11 9.69 8.65
N GLU A 66 13.00 10.41 8.69
CA GLU A 66 11.79 10.07 7.97
C GLU A 66 11.97 10.37 6.46
N LEU A 67 11.44 9.49 5.60
CA LEU A 67 11.41 9.77 4.17
C LEU A 67 10.54 11.00 3.85
N GLY A 68 9.53 11.26 4.68
CA GLY A 68 8.64 12.41 4.53
C GLY A 68 7.69 12.30 3.34
N LEU A 69 7.29 11.07 2.98
CA LEU A 69 6.38 10.79 1.86
C LEU A 69 5.01 10.37 2.37
N HIS A 70 3.97 11.00 1.82
CA HIS A 70 2.59 10.60 2.08
C HIS A 70 1.92 10.15 0.78
N PHE A 71 1.17 9.05 0.86
CA PHE A 71 0.43 8.47 -0.25
C PHE A 71 -1.05 8.84 -0.16
N THR A 72 -1.73 8.82 -1.31
CA THR A 72 -3.17 9.12 -1.38
C THR A 72 -4.01 7.94 -0.90
N ASP A 73 -3.56 6.73 -1.23
CA ASP A 73 -4.22 5.47 -0.95
C ASP A 73 -3.21 4.53 -0.28
N ASP A 74 -3.71 3.62 0.55
CA ASP A 74 -2.86 2.62 1.21
C ASP A 74 -2.38 1.55 0.23
N VAL A 75 -3.20 1.23 -0.78
CA VAL A 75 -2.93 0.22 -1.81
C VAL A 75 -2.91 0.87 -3.19
N PHE A 76 -1.87 0.61 -3.97
CA PHE A 76 -1.61 1.36 -5.20
C PHE A 76 -2.25 0.70 -6.44
N ASP A 77 -2.65 -0.56 -6.33
CA ASP A 77 -3.40 -1.34 -7.32
C ASP A 77 -4.91 -1.36 -7.05
N GLY A 78 -5.35 -0.67 -6.00
CA GLY A 78 -6.74 -0.62 -5.56
C GLY A 78 -7.11 -1.75 -4.59
N LEU A 79 -8.23 -1.54 -3.91
CA LEU A 79 -8.73 -2.47 -2.89
C LEU A 79 -9.13 -3.81 -3.51
N ARG A 80 -8.56 -4.91 -2.99
CA ARG A 80 -9.01 -6.26 -3.34
C ARG A 80 -10.43 -6.47 -2.85
N ARG A 81 -11.30 -6.91 -3.76
CA ARG A 81 -12.71 -7.17 -3.47
C ARG A 81 -12.94 -8.64 -3.15
N CYS A 82 -13.88 -8.89 -2.27
CA CYS A 82 -14.40 -10.22 -1.99
C CYS A 82 -15.05 -10.81 -3.26
N ASP A 83 -14.68 -12.04 -3.61
CA ASP A 83 -15.26 -12.80 -4.73
C ASP A 83 -16.33 -13.81 -4.27
N ASN A 84 -16.52 -13.95 -2.95
CA ASN A 84 -17.51 -14.85 -2.38
C ASN A 84 -18.94 -14.48 -2.77
N ARG A 85 -19.73 -15.50 -3.08
CA ARG A 85 -21.16 -15.40 -3.44
C ARG A 85 -22.06 -15.95 -2.33
N CYS A 86 -21.82 -15.49 -1.10
CA CYS A 86 -22.57 -15.93 0.06
C CYS A 86 -24.05 -15.59 -0.07
N ALA A 87 -24.94 -16.56 0.12
CA ALA A 87 -26.40 -16.34 0.12
C ALA A 87 -26.85 -15.34 1.20
N PHE A 88 -26.02 -15.14 2.23
CA PHE A 88 -26.23 -14.25 3.36
C PHE A 88 -25.40 -12.94 3.28
N CYS A 89 -24.85 -12.58 2.12
CA CYS A 89 -24.03 -11.37 2.01
C CYS A 89 -24.87 -10.10 2.21
N PHE A 90 -24.62 -9.36 3.29
CA PHE A 90 -25.32 -8.11 3.60
C PHE A 90 -25.14 -7.03 2.52
N VAL A 91 -23.95 -6.96 1.92
CA VAL A 91 -23.65 -5.99 0.86
C VAL A 91 -24.48 -6.28 -0.40
N ASP A 92 -24.60 -7.56 -0.79
CA ASP A 92 -25.41 -7.97 -1.95
C ASP A 92 -26.92 -7.79 -1.70
N GLN A 93 -27.35 -7.78 -0.44
CA GLN A 93 -28.75 -7.58 -0.05
C GLN A 93 -29.15 -6.10 0.13
N MET A 94 -28.24 -5.16 -0.07
CA MET A 94 -28.55 -3.73 0.09
C MET A 94 -29.47 -3.20 -1.02
N PRO A 95 -30.38 -2.25 -0.70
CA PRO A 95 -31.24 -1.61 -1.69
C PRO A 95 -30.41 -0.79 -2.69
N PRO A 96 -30.87 -0.59 -3.93
CA PRO A 96 -30.19 0.27 -4.91
C PRO A 96 -30.27 1.76 -4.55
N GLY A 97 -29.35 2.57 -5.08
CA GLY A 97 -29.36 4.03 -4.93
C GLY A 97 -28.70 4.57 -3.65
N MET A 98 -28.06 3.72 -2.86
CA MET A 98 -27.26 4.11 -1.69
C MET A 98 -25.89 4.67 -2.12
N ARG A 99 -25.10 5.16 -1.15
CA ARG A 99 -23.73 5.62 -1.41
C ARG A 99 -22.88 4.49 -1.98
N HIS A 100 -22.13 4.76 -3.06
CA HIS A 100 -21.31 3.78 -3.76
C HIS A 100 -20.38 2.98 -2.82
N SER A 101 -19.76 3.64 -1.85
CA SER A 101 -18.85 3.01 -0.89
C SER A 101 -19.48 1.90 -0.06
N LEU A 102 -20.80 1.91 0.13
CA LEU A 102 -21.49 0.85 0.87
C LEU A 102 -21.53 -0.47 0.09
N TYR A 103 -21.48 -0.42 -1.25
CA TYR A 103 -21.55 -1.60 -2.11
C TYR A 103 -20.19 -2.28 -2.33
N VAL A 104 -19.13 -1.77 -1.70
CA VAL A 104 -17.81 -2.35 -1.81
C VAL A 104 -17.69 -3.51 -0.82
N LYS A 105 -17.50 -4.72 -1.33
CA LYS A 105 -17.16 -5.91 -0.53
C LYS A 105 -15.64 -5.99 -0.44
N ASP A 106 -15.06 -5.57 0.68
CA ASP A 106 -13.63 -5.71 0.92
C ASP A 106 -13.29 -7.12 1.41
N ASP A 107 -12.12 -7.62 1.01
CA ASP A 107 -11.53 -8.87 1.50
C ASP A 107 -10.01 -8.80 1.26
N ASP A 108 -9.42 -7.66 1.65
CA ASP A 108 -8.03 -7.32 1.38
C ASP A 108 -7.20 -7.45 2.67
N TYR A 109 -6.25 -8.39 2.69
CA TYR A 109 -5.45 -8.65 3.87
C TYR A 109 -4.57 -7.45 4.28
N ARG A 110 -4.24 -6.57 3.32
CA ARG A 110 -3.48 -5.34 3.59
C ARG A 110 -4.30 -4.39 4.46
N TYR A 111 -5.60 -4.29 4.21
CA TYR A 111 -6.53 -3.54 5.06
C TYR A 111 -6.80 -4.25 6.39
N SER A 112 -6.74 -5.57 6.43
CA SER A 112 -6.79 -6.31 7.70
C SER A 112 -5.62 -5.93 8.61
N PHE A 113 -4.40 -5.89 8.06
CA PHE A 113 -3.20 -5.50 8.79
C PHE A 113 -3.19 -4.02 9.18
N LEU A 114 -3.53 -3.12 8.25
CA LEU A 114 -3.43 -1.67 8.47
C LEU A 114 -4.58 -1.12 9.32
N HIS A 115 -5.80 -1.63 9.14
CA HIS A 115 -7.04 -1.04 9.69
C HIS A 115 -7.88 -2.01 10.53
N GLY A 116 -7.52 -3.29 10.59
CA GLY A 116 -8.27 -4.29 11.34
C GLY A 116 -9.53 -4.80 10.67
N ASN A 117 -9.63 -4.65 9.34
CA ASN A 117 -10.75 -5.21 8.58
C ASN A 117 -10.76 -6.75 8.66
N PHE A 118 -11.95 -7.34 8.68
CA PHE A 118 -12.09 -8.80 8.68
C PHE A 118 -11.99 -9.35 7.26
N ILE A 119 -11.24 -10.44 7.12
CA ILE A 119 -11.00 -11.13 5.84
C ILE A 119 -11.36 -12.61 5.96
N THR A 120 -11.65 -13.23 4.83
CA THR A 120 -12.04 -14.65 4.76
C THR A 120 -10.90 -15.58 4.37
N LEU A 121 -9.79 -15.01 3.85
CA LEU A 121 -8.65 -15.73 3.25
C LEU A 121 -8.99 -16.55 1.99
N SER A 122 -10.24 -16.53 1.53
CA SER A 122 -10.73 -17.40 0.46
C SER A 122 -10.19 -17.08 -0.93
N ASN A 123 -9.76 -15.83 -1.14
CA ASN A 123 -9.23 -15.32 -2.41
C ASN A 123 -7.72 -15.02 -2.34
N TRP A 124 -6.99 -15.74 -1.47
CA TRP A 124 -5.53 -15.66 -1.37
C TRP A 124 -4.84 -16.54 -2.41
N THR A 125 -3.75 -16.00 -2.95
CA THR A 125 -2.81 -16.69 -3.83
C THR A 125 -1.61 -17.20 -3.02
N GLU A 126 -0.79 -18.08 -3.60
CA GLU A 126 0.47 -18.52 -2.98
C GLU A 126 1.40 -17.32 -2.69
N GLU A 127 1.45 -16.34 -3.59
CA GLU A 127 2.23 -15.10 -3.43
C GLU A 127 1.78 -14.28 -2.21
N ASP A 128 0.46 -14.26 -1.92
CA ASP A 128 -0.06 -13.57 -0.73
C ASP A 128 0.42 -14.23 0.56
N TRP A 129 0.41 -15.57 0.60
CA TRP A 129 0.92 -16.34 1.74
C TRP A 129 2.40 -16.11 1.97
N GLU A 130 3.20 -16.18 0.91
CA GLU A 130 4.64 -15.94 0.95
C GLU A 130 4.94 -14.54 1.46
N ARG A 131 4.25 -13.53 0.93
CA ARG A 131 4.47 -12.14 1.33
C ARG A 131 4.10 -11.90 2.80
N VAL A 132 2.96 -12.40 3.25
CA VAL A 132 2.52 -12.25 4.65
C VAL A 132 3.52 -12.89 5.60
N ALA A 133 4.11 -14.02 5.23
CA ALA A 133 5.16 -14.66 5.99
C ALA A 133 6.47 -13.85 5.96
N GLU A 134 6.93 -13.42 4.78
CA GLU A 134 8.16 -12.64 4.59
C GLU A 134 8.14 -11.31 5.36
N GLN A 135 7.03 -10.58 5.26
CA GLN A 135 6.87 -9.26 5.87
C GLN A 135 6.26 -9.33 7.28
N HIS A 136 6.02 -10.54 7.82
CA HIS A 136 5.45 -10.78 9.15
C HIS A 136 4.14 -10.00 9.43
N LEU A 137 3.25 -9.96 8.45
CA LEU A 137 2.03 -9.13 8.52
C LEU A 137 1.04 -9.69 9.55
N SER A 138 1.04 -9.09 10.73
CA SER A 138 0.18 -9.47 11.85
C SER A 138 -0.13 -8.26 12.76
N PRO A 139 -1.33 -8.18 13.34
CA PRO A 139 -2.43 -9.15 13.29
C PRO A 139 -3.18 -9.17 11.96
N LEU A 140 -3.84 -10.30 11.68
CA LEU A 140 -4.87 -10.44 10.63
C LEU A 140 -6.17 -10.90 11.29
N TYR A 141 -7.27 -10.26 10.94
CA TYR A 141 -8.58 -10.50 11.53
C TYR A 141 -9.40 -11.37 10.59
N ILE A 142 -9.73 -12.59 11.01
CA ILE A 142 -10.34 -13.61 10.15
C ILE A 142 -11.80 -13.82 10.55
N SER A 143 -12.73 -13.83 9.58
CA SER A 143 -14.17 -14.10 9.77
C SER A 143 -14.69 -15.26 8.94
#